data_AF-A0A151KUZ4-F1
#
_entry.id   AF-A0A151KUZ4-F1
#
_cell.length_a   1.000
_cell.length_b   1.000
_cell.length_c   1.000
_cell.angle_alpha   90.00
_cell.angle_beta   90.00
_cell.angle_gamma   90.00
#
_symmetry.space_group_name_H-M   'P 1'
#
loop_
_entity.id
_entity.type
_entity.pdbx_description
1 polymer ?
#
loop_
_entity_poly.entity_id
_entity_poly.type
_entity_poly.pdbx_seq_one_letter_code
_entity_poly.pdbx_strand_id
1 'polypeptide(L)'
;MISCSQYDYIEIACLYGIAVELTLINGNSISGLALTTSYNQQKQECMEIEVGGDAVLVPTKQILAMTALCENPHFTQIEFTQE
;
A
#
# COMPACT_ATOMS: atom_id res chain seq x y z
N MET A 1 5.04 2.45 15.67
CA MET A 1 6.01 2.98 14.70
C MET A 1 6.20 1.88 13.67
N ILE A 2 5.67 2.04 12.44
CA ILE A 2 5.93 1.06 11.37
C ILE A 2 7.45 0.99 11.21
N SER A 3 8.03 -0.20 11.36
CA SER A 3 9.48 -0.37 11.21
C SER A 3 9.89 0.09 9.82
N CYS A 4 10.98 0.85 9.68
CA CYS A 4 11.47 1.37 8.39
C CYS A 4 11.44 0.30 7.28
N SER A 5 11.73 -0.95 7.64
CA SER A 5 11.74 -2.10 6.73
C SER A 5 10.39 -2.45 6.10
N GLN A 6 9.27 -2.11 6.75
CA GLN A 6 7.93 -2.35 6.19
C GLN A 6 7.56 -1.26 5.18
N TYR A 7 8.01 -0.02 5.42
CA TYR A 7 7.78 1.10 4.52
C TYR A 7 8.47 0.91 3.17
N ASP A 8 9.65 0.29 3.15
CA ASP A 8 10.38 -0.04 1.92
C ASP A 8 9.51 -0.85 0.94
N TYR A 9 8.63 -1.73 1.42
CA TYR A 9 7.75 -2.50 0.53
C TYR A 9 6.69 -1.65 -0.15
N ILE A 10 6.19 -0.60 0.52
CA ILE A 10 5.24 0.35 -0.10
C ILE A 10 5.96 1.11 -1.21
N GLU A 11 7.18 1.58 -0.95
CA GLU A 11 7.99 2.26 -1.96
C GLU A 11 8.32 1.33 -3.13
N ILE A 12 8.69 0.08 -2.88
CA ILE A 12 8.94 -0.94 -3.91
C ILE A 12 7.67 -1.17 -4.73
N ALA A 13 6.51 -1.33 -4.10
CA ALA A 13 5.25 -1.55 -4.80
C ALA A 13 4.97 -0.40 -5.79
N CYS A 14 5.10 0.84 -5.32
CA CYS A 14 4.92 2.04 -6.14
C CYS A 14 5.99 2.17 -7.24
N LEU A 15 7.26 1.96 -6.91
CA LEU A 15 8.39 2.10 -7.84
C LEU A 15 8.28 1.15 -9.03
N TYR A 16 7.82 -0.07 -8.78
CA TYR A 16 7.68 -1.11 -9.81
C TYR A 16 6.27 -1.20 -10.40
N GLY A 17 5.32 -0.39 -9.93
CA GLY A 17 3.94 -0.48 -10.38
C GLY A 17 3.35 -1.87 -10.13
N ILE A 18 3.51 -2.40 -8.91
CA ILE A 18 3.04 -3.74 -8.57
C ILE A 18 1.52 -3.69 -8.33
N ALA A 19 0.79 -4.63 -8.93
CA ALA A 19 -0.61 -4.83 -8.61
C ALA A 19 -0.71 -5.42 -7.20
N VAL A 20 -1.39 -4.74 -6.29
CA VAL A 20 -1.46 -5.12 -4.88
C VAL A 20 -2.89 -5.12 -4.37
N GLU A 21 -3.16 -5.97 -3.39
CA GLU A 21 -4.34 -5.92 -2.53
C GLU A 21 -3.93 -5.43 -1.14
N LEU A 22 -4.55 -4.32 -0.72
CA LEU A 22 -4.39 -3.75 0.60
C LEU A 22 -5.55 -4.21 1.48
N THR A 23 -5.23 -4.85 2.60
CA THR A 23 -6.18 -5.08 3.69
C THR A 23 -6.08 -3.92 4.67
N LEU A 24 -7.20 -3.29 4.98
CA LEU A 24 -7.28 -2.15 5.89
C LEU A 24 -7.66 -2.58 7.30
N ILE A 25 -7.28 -1.77 8.29
CA ILE A 25 -7.62 -1.98 9.71
C ILE A 25 -9.13 -2.01 9.99
N ASN A 26 -9.95 -1.44 9.10
CA ASN A 26 -11.41 -1.46 9.21
C ASN A 26 -12.05 -2.75 8.66
N GLY A 27 -11.24 -3.70 8.18
CA GLY A 27 -11.68 -4.96 7.57
C GLY A 27 -11.99 -4.88 6.08
N ASN A 28 -11.93 -3.70 5.47
CA ASN A 28 -12.08 -3.56 4.02
C ASN A 28 -10.80 -3.96 3.30
N SER A 29 -10.93 -4.45 2.07
CA SER A 29 -9.81 -4.64 1.16
C SER A 29 -9.97 -3.78 -0.09
N ILE A 30 -8.84 -3.31 -0.63
CA ILE A 30 -8.78 -2.55 -1.87
C ILE A 30 -7.66 -3.12 -2.74
N SER A 31 -8.00 -3.54 -3.96
CA SER A 31 -7.05 -4.06 -4.93
C SER A 31 -6.85 -3.08 -6.08
N GLY A 32 -5.59 -2.82 -6.45
CA GLY A 32 -5.26 -1.88 -7.51
C GLY A 32 -3.79 -1.87 -7.89
N LEU A 33 -3.41 -0.99 -8.82
CA LEU A 33 -2.02 -0.79 -9.21
C LEU A 33 -1.37 0.25 -8.29
N ALA A 34 -0.29 -0.11 -7.60
CA ALA A 34 0.47 0.85 -6.80
C ALA A 34 1.09 1.93 -7.70
N LEU A 35 0.77 3.20 -7.47
CA LEU A 35 1.24 4.31 -8.31
C LEU A 35 2.39 5.07 -7.65
N THR A 36 2.13 5.64 -6.48
CA THR A 36 3.09 6.48 -5.75
C THR A 36 2.67 6.65 -4.29
N THR A 37 3.53 7.23 -3.46
CA THR A 37 3.16 7.73 -2.14
C THR A 37 2.98 9.26 -2.17
N SER A 38 1.96 9.76 -1.50
CA SER A 38 1.68 11.20 -1.44
C SER A 38 1.06 11.58 -0.09
N TYR A 39 1.04 12.87 0.22
CA TYR A 39 0.42 13.38 1.44
C TYR A 39 -0.99 13.89 1.13
N ASN A 40 -1.96 13.44 1.92
CA ASN A 40 -3.32 13.97 1.84
C ASN A 40 -3.44 15.37 2.47
N GLN A 41 -4.63 15.97 2.40
CA GLN A 41 -4.92 17.29 2.99
C GLN A 41 -4.70 17.36 4.51
N GLN A 42 -4.74 16.22 5.21
CA GLN A 42 -4.48 16.09 6.64
C GLN A 42 -3.00 15.86 6.96
N LYS A 43 -2.11 15.98 5.96
CA LYS A 43 -0.67 15.68 6.06
C LYS A 43 -0.38 14.25 6.51
N GLN A 44 -1.28 13.32 6.19
CA GLN A 44 -1.06 11.90 6.38
C GLN A 44 -0.47 11.33 5.12
N GLU A 45 0.55 10.50 5.28
CA GLU A 45 1.14 9.75 4.18
C GLU A 45 0.16 8.69 3.70
N CYS A 46 -0.06 8.65 2.40
CA CYS A 46 -1.00 7.80 1.71
C CYS A 46 -0.31 7.09 0.55
N MET A 47 -0.67 5.85 0.33
CA MET A 47 -0.38 5.11 -0.88
C MET A 47 -1.47 5.41 -1.91
N GLU A 48 -1.07 5.84 -3.10
CA GLU A 48 -1.95 6.05 -4.24
C GLU A 48 -2.04 4.76 -5.05
N ILE A 49 -3.26 4.25 -5.21
CA ILE A 49 -3.55 3.02 -5.94
C ILE A 49 -4.58 3.29 -7.03
N GLU A 50 -4.32 2.83 -8.24
CA GLU A 50 -5.28 2.88 -9.34
C GLU A 50 -6.27 1.72 -9.22
N VAL A 51 -7.55 2.04 -9.11
CA VAL A 51 -8.66 1.09 -9.04
C VAL A 51 -9.65 1.42 -10.15
N GLY A 52 -9.69 0.59 -11.19
CA GLY A 52 -10.63 0.78 -12.31
C GLY A 52 -10.44 2.08 -13.10
N GLY A 53 -9.24 2.65 -13.08
CA GLY A 53 -8.90 3.91 -13.76
C GLY A 53 -9.00 5.16 -12.87
N ASP A 54 -9.48 5.01 -11.64
CA ASP A 54 -9.50 6.09 -10.64
C ASP A 54 -8.36 5.91 -9.62
N ALA A 55 -7.68 7.00 -9.28
CA ALA A 55 -6.66 7.00 -8.25
C ALA A 55 -7.28 7.17 -6.85
N VAL A 56 -6.96 6.24 -5.96
CA VAL A 56 -7.45 6.22 -4.57
C VAL A 56 -6.28 6.42 -3.62
N LEU A 57 -6.42 7.38 -2.70
CA LEU A 57 -5.44 7.59 -1.62
C LEU A 57 -5.82 6.78 -0.39
N VAL A 58 -4.96 5.83 -0.01
CA VAL A 58 -5.11 5.03 1.19
C VAL A 58 -4.04 5.41 2.20
N PRO A 59 -4.41 5.96 3.38
CA PRO A 59 -3.43 6.28 4.42
C PRO A 59 -2.64 5.03 4.82
N THR A 60 -1.31 5.12 4.81
CA THR A 60 -0.43 3.98 5.13
C THR A 60 -0.67 3.44 6.54
N LYS A 61 -1.08 4.33 7.47
CA LYS A 61 -1.51 4.00 8.83
C LYS A 61 -2.82 3.19 8.93
N GLN A 62 -3.56 3.10 7.84
CA GLN A 62 -4.77 2.26 7.78
C GLN A 62 -4.51 0.92 7.10
N ILE A 63 -3.32 0.70 6.53
CA ILE A 63 -2.95 -0.56 5.90
C ILE A 63 -2.52 -1.53 7.00
N LEU A 64 -3.19 -2.69 7.02
CA LEU A 64 -2.91 -3.81 7.90
C LEU A 64 -2.07 -4.88 7.19
N ALA A 65 -2.33 -5.12 5.90
CA ALA A 65 -1.52 -6.00 5.07
C ALA A 65 -1.51 -5.54 3.60
N MET A 66 -0.46 -5.91 2.88
CA MET A 66 -0.35 -5.74 1.43
C MET A 66 0.09 -7.04 0.79
N THR A 67 -0.67 -7.49 -0.19
CA THR A 67 -0.45 -8.73 -0.94
C THR A 67 -0.19 -8.40 -2.40
N ALA A 68 0.89 -8.93 -2.98
CA ALA A 68 1.14 -8.80 -4.41
C ALA A 68 0.21 -9.72 -5.20
N LEU A 69 -0.51 -9.16 -6.16
CA LEU A 69 -1.41 -9.87 -7.08
C LEU A 69 -0.68 -10.41 -8.31
N CYS A 70 0.61 -10.09 -8.46
CA CYS A 70 1.48 -10.62 -9.50
C CYS A 70 2.77 -11.18 -8.89
N GLU A 71 3.33 -12.18 -9.58
CA GLU A 71 4.62 -12.75 -9.21
C GLU A 71 5.72 -11.70 -9.39
N ASN A 72 6.46 -11.45 -8.31
CA ASN A 72 7.56 -10.49 -8.26
C ASN A 72 8.61 -10.99 -7.26
N PRO A 73 9.88 -10.60 -7.42
CA PRO A 73 10.98 -11.09 -6.56
C PRO A 73 11.06 -10.37 -5.20
N HIS A 74 10.20 -9.38 -4.93
CA HIS A 74 10.35 -8.49 -3.78
C HIS A 74 9.50 -8.95 -2.58
N PHE A 75 8.22 -9.23 -2.80
CA PHE A 75 7.32 -9.69 -1.74
C PHE A 75 6.09 -10.41 -2.30
N THR A 76 5.51 -11.29 -1.49
CA THR A 76 4.21 -11.92 -1.77
C THR A 76 3.12 -11.35 -0.87
N GLN A 77 3.34 -11.36 0.45
CA GLN A 77 2.42 -10.80 1.42
C GLN A 77 3.23 -10.22 2.58
N ILE A 78 2.89 -9.00 2.98
CA ILE A 78 3.51 -8.31 4.11
C ILE A 78 2.40 -7.80 5.02
N GLU A 79 2.55 -8.04 6.32
CA GLU A 79 1.68 -7.47 7.35
C GLU A 79 2.35 -6.26 7.99
N PHE A 80 1.61 -5.17 8.14
CA PHE A 80 2.10 -3.93 8.74
C PHE A 80 1.70 -3.89 10.21
N THR A 81 2.70 -3.79 11.08
CA THR A 81 2.48 -3.70 12.52
C THR A 81 2.42 -2.23 12.93
N GLN A 82 1.22 -1.77 13.28
CA GLN A 82 0.98 -0.41 13.76
C GLN A 82 1.25 -0.38 15.28
N GLU A 83 2.52 -0.19 15.70
CA GLU A 83 2.81 0.11 17.14
C GLU A 83 2.44 1.54 17.53
#